data_AF-A0A9D6PF00-F1
#
_entry.id   AF-A0A9D6PF00-F1
#
_cell.length_a   1.000
_cell.length_b   1.000
_cell.length_c   1.000
_cell.angle_alpha   90.00
_cell.angle_beta   90.00
_cell.angle_gamma   90.00
#
_symmetry.space_group_name_H-M   'P 1'
#
loop_
_entity.id
_entity.type
_entity.pdbx_description
1 polymer ?
#
loop_
_entity_poly.entity_id
_entity_poly.type
_entity_poly.pdbx_seq_one_letter_code
_entity_poly.pdbx_strand_id
1 'polypeptide(L)'
;MENRELVRNVIHEIRDAYERPPFTPTPDIDLVWVVSLPGTVFTPSDDGMYRGRVADREIVDAGVHIVLQITALCLHKNPEEISKEDVERAGPTFFYNGEDKTNGRYAQIEDFEVLVATTEFPIPQAKVSIRHLTDESNTPGQVKNIAQFLRQNPQFKNIAVVARVHHQRRVARYLKHYIQLFPPDVNLLDASVPETQDIVGTTLREARRIVKYAKKGDLAEEPYF
;
A
#
# COMPACT_ATOMS: atom_id res chain seq x y z
N MET A 1 -2.96 -5.76 -32.68
CA MET A 1 -4.16 -6.40 -32.08
C MET A 1 -3.88 -6.78 -30.63
N GLU A 2 -2.79 -7.47 -30.37
CA GLU A 2 -2.30 -7.90 -29.04
C GLU A 2 -2.37 -6.81 -27.93
N ASN A 3 -1.95 -5.57 -28.19
CA ASN A 3 -1.99 -4.49 -27.17
C ASN A 3 -3.41 -4.14 -26.71
N ARG A 4 -4.43 -4.29 -27.57
CA ARG A 4 -5.81 -3.97 -27.21
C ARG A 4 -6.42 -5.05 -26.31
N GLU A 5 -6.01 -6.29 -26.51
CA GLU A 5 -6.45 -7.45 -25.73
C GLU A 5 -5.84 -7.42 -24.33
N LEU A 6 -4.52 -7.21 -24.20
CA LEU A 6 -3.86 -7.00 -22.91
C LEU A 6 -4.47 -5.84 -22.12
N VAL A 7 -4.75 -4.69 -22.75
CA VAL A 7 -5.40 -3.56 -22.06
C VAL A 7 -6.81 -3.94 -21.60
N ARG A 8 -7.57 -4.66 -22.42
CA ARG A 8 -8.91 -5.13 -22.05
C ARG A 8 -8.86 -6.08 -20.85
N ASN A 9 -7.91 -7.02 -20.84
CA ASN A 9 -7.74 -7.97 -19.72
C ASN A 9 -7.45 -7.23 -18.41
N VAL A 10 -6.51 -6.28 -18.42
CA VAL A 10 -6.20 -5.48 -17.23
C VAL A 10 -7.40 -4.63 -16.77
N ILE A 11 -8.21 -4.12 -17.70
CA ILE A 11 -9.46 -3.41 -17.35
C ILE A 11 -10.45 -4.36 -16.64
N HIS A 12 -10.60 -5.59 -17.14
CA HIS A 12 -11.44 -6.60 -16.48
C HIS A 12 -10.92 -6.95 -15.10
N GLU A 13 -9.62 -7.19 -14.93
CA GLU A 13 -9.02 -7.45 -13.62
C GLU A 13 -9.27 -6.34 -12.61
N ILE A 14 -9.11 -5.07 -13.03
CA ILE A 14 -9.37 -3.92 -12.17
C ILE A 14 -10.84 -3.88 -11.80
N ARG A 15 -11.74 -4.06 -12.79
CA ARG A 15 -13.19 -4.06 -12.55
C ARG A 15 -13.61 -5.18 -11.60
N ASP A 16 -13.13 -6.40 -11.81
CA ASP A 16 -13.41 -7.55 -10.95
C ASP A 16 -12.94 -7.25 -9.52
N ALA A 17 -11.81 -6.56 -9.35
CA ALA A 17 -11.33 -6.14 -8.04
C ALA A 17 -12.22 -5.09 -7.35
N TYR A 18 -12.91 -4.22 -8.10
CA TYR A 18 -13.94 -3.35 -7.53
C TYR A 18 -15.20 -4.13 -7.11
N GLU A 19 -15.50 -5.25 -7.76
CA GLU A 19 -16.66 -6.10 -7.48
C GLU A 19 -16.40 -7.11 -6.34
N ARG A 20 -15.13 -7.33 -5.95
CA ARG A 20 -14.76 -8.21 -4.83
C ARG A 20 -15.25 -7.64 -3.48
N PRO A 21 -15.63 -8.49 -2.52
CA PRO A 21 -15.90 -8.04 -1.17
C PRO A 21 -14.65 -7.35 -0.57
N PRO A 22 -14.83 -6.38 0.35
CA PRO A 22 -13.72 -5.75 1.04
C PRO A 22 -12.81 -6.79 1.72
N PHE A 23 -11.53 -6.46 1.82
CA PHE A 23 -10.57 -7.26 2.57
C PHE A 23 -11.09 -7.55 3.98
N THR A 24 -11.03 -8.82 4.38
CA THR A 24 -11.45 -9.28 5.71
C THR A 24 -10.18 -9.52 6.55
N PRO A 25 -9.89 -8.68 7.56
CA PRO A 25 -8.71 -8.86 8.39
C PRO A 25 -8.79 -10.12 9.24
N THR A 26 -7.63 -10.69 9.56
CA THR A 26 -7.49 -11.88 10.39
C THR A 26 -6.44 -11.64 11.49
N PRO A 27 -6.52 -12.33 12.65
CA PRO A 27 -5.60 -12.12 13.77
C PRO A 27 -4.13 -12.47 13.48
N ASP A 28 -3.87 -13.29 12.46
CA ASP A 28 -2.55 -13.79 12.09
C ASP A 28 -1.76 -12.86 11.17
N ILE A 29 -2.30 -11.69 10.82
CA ILE A 29 -1.59 -10.65 10.06
C ILE A 29 -0.57 -9.99 10.97
N ASP A 30 0.71 -10.08 10.61
CA ASP A 30 1.80 -9.54 11.43
C ASP A 30 2.13 -8.08 11.07
N LEU A 31 1.87 -7.68 9.82
CA LEU A 31 2.24 -6.39 9.28
C LEU A 31 1.21 -5.88 8.27
N VAL A 32 0.88 -4.59 8.38
CA VAL A 32 0.03 -3.86 7.43
C VAL A 32 0.94 -2.91 6.66
N TRP A 33 1.18 -3.20 5.39
CA TRP A 33 1.98 -2.35 4.51
C TRP A 33 1.08 -1.41 3.72
N VAL A 34 1.19 -0.12 4.01
CA VAL A 34 0.53 0.94 3.23
C VAL A 34 1.47 1.42 2.14
N VAL A 35 1.08 1.18 0.88
CA VAL A 35 1.85 1.60 -0.30
C VAL A 35 1.62 3.09 -0.53
N SER A 36 2.65 3.92 -0.38
CA SER A 36 2.49 5.37 -0.59
C SER A 36 2.09 5.70 -2.03
N LEU A 37 1.28 6.74 -2.17
CA LEU A 37 0.77 7.24 -3.45
C LEU A 37 1.34 8.64 -3.75
N PRO A 38 1.49 9.02 -5.03
CA PRO A 38 1.84 10.39 -5.39
C PRO A 38 0.89 11.39 -4.71
N GLY A 39 1.46 12.39 -4.04
CA GLY A 39 0.73 13.31 -3.19
C GLY A 39 1.33 13.36 -1.78
N THR A 40 0.54 13.87 -0.84
CA THR A 40 0.96 14.14 0.53
C THR A 40 -0.15 13.80 1.52
N VAL A 41 0.19 13.82 2.81
CA VAL A 41 -0.76 13.66 3.91
C VAL A 41 -1.37 15.01 4.32
N PHE A 42 -0.66 16.12 4.13
CA PHE A 42 -1.15 17.45 4.53
C PHE A 42 -1.03 18.52 3.44
N THR A 43 0.06 18.51 2.67
CA THR A 43 0.44 19.66 1.83
C THR A 43 0.14 19.46 0.34
N PRO A 44 -0.77 20.21 -0.30
CA PRO A 44 -0.98 20.12 -1.75
C PRO A 44 0.35 20.22 -2.53
N SER A 45 0.48 19.51 -3.65
CA SER A 45 1.71 19.51 -4.46
C SER A 45 2.13 20.92 -4.91
N ASP A 46 3.42 21.24 -4.81
CA ASP A 46 4.00 22.51 -5.27
C ASP A 46 3.76 22.79 -6.78
N ASP A 47 3.70 21.73 -7.61
CA ASP A 47 3.47 21.84 -9.06
C ASP A 47 2.00 22.01 -9.45
N GLY A 48 1.09 22.02 -8.47
CA GLY A 48 -0.34 22.18 -8.68
C GLY A 48 -1.00 21.04 -9.47
N MET A 49 -0.33 19.88 -9.66
CA MET A 49 -0.96 18.70 -10.25
C MET A 49 -1.95 18.02 -9.31
N TYR A 50 -1.74 18.14 -8.00
CA TYR A 50 -2.59 17.60 -6.93
C TYR A 50 -3.04 18.72 -6.00
N ARG A 51 -3.97 19.55 -6.50
CA ARG A 51 -4.61 20.63 -5.74
C ARG A 51 -5.67 20.06 -4.79
N GLY A 52 -5.23 19.45 -3.69
CA GLY A 52 -6.12 19.04 -2.60
C GLY A 52 -6.66 17.61 -2.66
N ARG A 53 -5.97 16.68 -3.34
CA ARG A 53 -6.20 15.25 -3.10
C ARG A 53 -5.16 14.72 -2.14
N VAL A 54 -5.58 14.53 -0.90
CA VAL A 54 -4.84 13.85 0.15
C VAL A 54 -4.95 12.33 -0.07
N ALA A 55 -4.63 11.90 -1.29
CA ALA A 55 -4.81 10.50 -1.72
C ALA A 55 -4.05 9.53 -0.83
N ASP A 56 -2.91 10.00 -0.31
CA ASP A 56 -2.07 9.30 0.64
C ASP A 56 -2.70 9.23 2.04
N ARG A 57 -3.39 10.28 2.50
CA ARG A 57 -4.12 10.24 3.78
C ARG A 57 -5.23 9.19 3.78
N GLU A 58 -6.02 9.13 2.72
CA GLU A 58 -7.12 8.15 2.64
C GLU A 58 -6.60 6.70 2.66
N ILE A 59 -5.43 6.41 2.05
CA ILE A 59 -4.85 5.06 2.11
C ILE A 59 -4.21 4.77 3.48
N VAL A 60 -3.61 5.80 4.11
CA VAL A 60 -3.11 5.72 5.49
C VAL A 60 -4.25 5.44 6.46
N ASP A 61 -5.37 6.16 6.37
CA ASP A 61 -6.54 5.96 7.23
C ASP A 61 -7.13 4.56 7.04
N ALA A 62 -7.16 4.04 5.81
CA ALA A 62 -7.59 2.66 5.55
C ALA A 62 -6.64 1.63 6.18
N GLY A 63 -5.32 1.82 6.06
CA GLY A 63 -4.33 0.98 6.74
C GLY A 63 -4.48 1.03 8.26
N VAL A 64 -4.74 2.22 8.82
CA VAL A 64 -4.99 2.42 10.25
C VAL A 64 -6.21 1.62 10.68
N HIS A 65 -7.30 1.69 9.92
CA HIS A 65 -8.51 0.94 10.21
C HIS A 65 -8.26 -0.57 10.24
N ILE A 66 -7.47 -1.08 9.27
CA ILE A 66 -7.08 -2.51 9.24
C ILE A 66 -6.28 -2.89 10.49
N VAL A 67 -5.31 -2.07 10.93
CA VAL A 67 -4.56 -2.32 12.17
C VAL A 67 -5.48 -2.39 13.39
N LEU A 68 -6.43 -1.46 13.51
CA LEU A 68 -7.39 -1.44 14.61
C LEU A 68 -8.31 -2.67 14.58
N GLN A 69 -8.79 -3.08 13.40
CA GLN A 69 -9.60 -4.28 13.24
C GLN A 69 -8.84 -5.56 13.62
N ILE A 70 -7.58 -5.71 13.18
CA ILE A 70 -6.74 -6.86 13.56
C ILE A 70 -6.51 -6.88 15.07
N THR A 71 -6.16 -5.73 15.66
CA THR A 71 -5.97 -5.59 17.11
C THR A 71 -7.24 -5.98 17.88
N ALA A 72 -8.41 -5.54 17.39
CA ALA A 72 -9.69 -5.89 17.98
C ALA A 72 -10.00 -7.38 17.93
N LEU A 73 -9.68 -8.05 16.81
CA LEU A 73 -9.81 -9.49 16.67
C LEU A 73 -8.87 -10.24 17.64
N CYS A 74 -7.62 -9.80 17.77
CA CYS A 74 -6.64 -10.39 18.70
C CYS A 74 -7.07 -10.27 20.18
N LEU A 75 -7.81 -9.22 20.52
CA LEU A 75 -8.23 -8.92 21.89
C LEU A 75 -9.69 -9.25 22.18
N HIS A 76 -10.45 -9.74 21.19
CA HIS A 76 -11.89 -9.95 21.26
C HIS A 76 -12.67 -8.70 21.72
N LYS A 77 -12.34 -7.54 21.15
CA LYS A 77 -12.95 -6.23 21.42
C LYS A 77 -13.67 -5.67 20.19
N ASN A 78 -14.44 -4.61 20.36
CA ASN A 78 -14.93 -3.83 19.22
C ASN A 78 -13.81 -2.94 18.66
N PRO A 79 -13.67 -2.75 17.33
CA PRO A 79 -12.65 -1.89 16.73
C PRO A 79 -12.68 -0.43 17.21
N GLU A 80 -13.86 0.08 17.55
CA GLU A 80 -14.06 1.46 18.03
C GLU A 80 -13.54 1.68 19.47
N GLU A 81 -13.29 0.60 20.22
CA GLU A 81 -12.85 0.64 21.62
C GLU A 81 -11.33 0.47 21.75
N ILE A 82 -10.61 0.30 20.64
CA ILE A 82 -9.18 0.01 20.64
C ILE A 82 -8.37 1.24 20.99
N SER A 83 -7.60 1.15 22.07
CA SER A 83 -6.65 2.19 22.48
C SER A 83 -5.27 1.98 21.86
N LYS A 84 -4.39 2.99 22.01
CA LYS A 84 -2.98 2.87 21.57
C LYS A 84 -2.26 1.75 22.30
N GLU A 85 -2.52 1.58 23.60
CA GLU A 85 -1.92 0.53 24.43
C GLU A 85 -2.36 -0.88 23.98
N ASP A 86 -3.62 -1.01 23.51
CA ASP A 86 -4.10 -2.25 22.92
C ASP A 86 -3.33 -2.59 21.63
N VAL A 87 -3.11 -1.60 20.75
CA VAL A 87 -2.30 -1.77 19.52
C VAL A 87 -0.85 -2.10 19.86
N GLU A 88 -0.26 -1.43 20.86
CA GLU A 88 1.10 -1.74 21.31
C GLU A 88 1.23 -3.19 21.78
N ARG A 89 0.24 -3.68 22.55
CA ARG A 89 0.25 -5.03 23.10
C ARG A 89 0.00 -6.11 22.05
N ALA A 90 -0.95 -5.90 21.14
CA ALA A 90 -1.51 -6.98 20.32
C ALA A 90 -1.69 -6.65 18.84
N GLY A 91 -1.46 -5.40 18.43
CA GLY A 91 -1.62 -4.98 17.04
C GLY A 91 -0.44 -5.35 16.14
N PRO A 92 -0.67 -5.48 14.83
CA PRO A 92 0.39 -5.66 13.84
C PRO A 92 1.25 -4.40 13.71
N THR A 93 2.42 -4.54 13.08
CA THR A 93 3.24 -3.38 12.69
C THR A 93 2.59 -2.65 11.50
N PHE A 94 2.46 -1.33 11.61
CA PHE A 94 2.11 -0.47 10.48
C PHE A 94 3.38 -0.09 9.75
N PHE A 95 3.51 -0.49 8.49
CA PHE A 95 4.68 -0.21 7.68
C PHE A 95 4.31 0.78 6.56
N TYR A 96 5.11 1.84 6.45
CA TYR A 96 4.97 2.84 5.41
C TYR A 96 6.32 3.11 4.77
N ASN A 97 6.36 3.12 3.43
CA ASN A 97 7.54 3.50 2.68
C ASN A 97 7.21 4.37 1.49
N GLY A 98 8.07 5.35 1.25
CA GLY A 98 7.79 6.46 0.35
C GLY A 98 9.03 7.30 0.06
N GLU A 99 8.85 8.24 -0.85
CA GLU A 99 9.90 9.14 -1.31
C GLU A 99 10.13 10.27 -0.31
N ASP A 100 11.41 10.59 -0.08
CA ASP A 100 11.81 11.83 0.58
C ASP A 100 11.62 13.02 -0.36
N LYS A 101 11.52 14.22 0.23
CA LYS A 101 11.47 15.48 -0.53
C LYS A 101 12.64 15.67 -1.50
N THR A 102 13.80 15.05 -1.22
CA THR A 102 14.98 15.12 -2.09
C THR A 102 14.92 14.22 -3.31
N ASN A 103 14.15 13.12 -3.24
CA ASN A 103 14.10 12.07 -4.25
C ASN A 103 12.78 12.03 -5.04
N GLY A 104 11.77 12.73 -4.54
CA GLY A 104 10.44 12.85 -5.14
C GLY A 104 10.00 14.29 -5.31
N ARG A 105 8.87 14.49 -6.00
CA ARG A 105 8.21 15.81 -6.05
C ARG A 105 7.40 16.12 -4.78
N TYR A 106 7.25 15.14 -3.89
CA TYR A 106 6.36 15.18 -2.73
C TYR A 106 7.09 14.66 -1.50
N ALA A 107 6.91 15.33 -0.37
CA ALA A 107 7.52 14.99 0.91
C ALA A 107 6.70 13.91 1.64
N GLN A 108 6.54 12.73 1.04
CA GLN A 108 5.64 11.69 1.54
C GLN A 108 6.04 11.23 2.94
N ILE A 109 7.33 10.95 3.12
CA ILE A 109 7.84 10.47 4.40
C ILE A 109 7.77 11.57 5.46
N GLU A 110 8.20 12.78 5.16
CA GLU A 110 8.21 13.87 6.14
C GLU A 110 6.78 14.24 6.57
N ASP A 111 5.82 14.26 5.64
CA ASP A 111 4.41 14.47 5.97
C ASP A 111 3.84 13.34 6.82
N PHE A 112 4.20 12.08 6.52
CA PHE A 112 3.77 10.93 7.31
C PHE A 112 4.40 10.93 8.72
N GLU A 113 5.68 11.29 8.85
CA GLU A 113 6.37 11.43 10.13
C GLU A 113 5.69 12.49 11.01
N VAL A 114 5.30 13.63 10.43
CA VAL A 114 4.53 14.66 11.12
C VAL A 114 3.20 14.11 11.60
N LEU A 115 2.48 13.34 10.77
CA LEU A 115 1.22 12.70 11.16
C LEU A 115 1.42 11.76 12.35
N VAL A 116 2.41 10.87 12.28
CA VAL A 116 2.70 9.86 13.31
C VAL A 116 3.13 10.50 14.63
N ALA A 117 3.82 11.65 14.57
CA ALA A 117 4.23 12.40 15.76
C ALA A 117 3.06 13.08 16.49
N THR A 118 1.87 13.17 15.88
CA THR A 118 0.69 13.74 16.54
C THR A 118 0.16 12.83 17.65
N THR A 119 -0.38 13.42 18.71
CA THR A 119 -1.05 12.66 19.77
C THR A 119 -2.34 11.98 19.30
N GLU A 120 -2.89 12.40 18.15
CA GLU A 120 -4.14 11.89 17.58
C GLU A 120 -3.94 10.67 16.68
N PHE A 121 -2.73 10.41 16.18
CA PHE A 121 -2.49 9.24 15.34
C PHE A 121 -2.70 7.95 16.16
N PRO A 122 -3.64 7.06 15.79
CA PRO A 122 -4.16 6.02 16.69
C PRO A 122 -3.22 4.81 16.85
N ILE A 123 -2.13 4.73 16.09
CA ILE A 123 -1.13 3.69 16.21
C ILE A 123 0.06 4.25 16.99
N PRO A 124 0.51 3.59 18.08
CA PRO A 124 1.67 4.05 18.84
C PRO A 124 2.93 3.98 17.98
N GLN A 125 3.84 4.95 18.15
CA GLN A 125 5.05 5.08 17.33
C GLN A 125 5.91 3.81 17.34
N ALA A 126 5.95 3.06 18.45
CA ALA A 126 6.66 1.79 18.56
C ALA A 126 6.15 0.69 17.60
N LYS A 127 4.91 0.82 17.10
CA LYS A 127 4.30 -0.07 16.10
C LYS A 127 4.34 0.48 14.69
N VAL A 128 4.93 1.65 14.46
CA VAL A 128 5.07 2.25 13.14
C VAL A 128 6.50 2.05 12.64
N SER A 129 6.64 1.50 11.44
CA SER A 129 7.92 1.40 10.74
C SER A 129 7.89 2.25 9.49
N ILE A 130 8.75 3.27 9.47
CA ILE A 130 8.90 4.20 8.35
C ILE A 130 10.20 3.86 7.63
N ARG A 131 10.13 3.78 6.29
CA ARG A 131 11.30 3.53 5.44
C ARG A 131 11.37 4.51 4.27
N HIS A 132 12.50 5.17 4.19
CA HIS A 132 12.84 6.12 3.15
C HIS A 132 13.32 5.39 1.88
N LEU A 133 12.90 5.87 0.71
CA LEU A 133 13.39 5.40 -0.58
C LEU A 133 14.58 6.24 -1.04
N THR A 134 15.79 5.72 -0.84
CA THR A 134 17.04 6.45 -1.11
C THR A 134 17.52 6.36 -2.56
N ASP A 135 17.38 5.19 -3.19
CA ASP A 135 18.07 4.88 -4.46
C ASP A 135 17.14 4.73 -5.67
N GLU A 136 15.88 4.32 -5.44
CA GLU A 136 14.89 4.09 -6.48
C GLU A 136 13.53 4.66 -6.04
N SER A 137 13.13 5.76 -6.67
CA SER A 137 11.80 6.33 -6.51
C SER A 137 10.75 5.47 -7.22
N ASN A 138 9.49 5.55 -6.79
CA ASN A 138 8.33 4.78 -7.26
C ASN A 138 8.17 3.33 -6.73
N THR A 139 7.12 2.66 -7.22
CA THR A 139 6.66 1.33 -6.80
C THR A 139 7.73 0.21 -6.80
N PRO A 140 8.67 0.13 -7.76
CA PRO A 140 9.76 -0.85 -7.68
C PRO A 140 10.61 -0.68 -6.42
N GLY A 141 10.97 0.56 -6.08
CA GLY A 141 11.73 0.89 -4.88
C GLY A 141 10.96 0.51 -3.61
N GLN A 142 9.66 0.82 -3.55
CA GLN A 142 8.79 0.41 -2.45
C GLN A 142 8.79 -1.12 -2.24
N VAL A 143 8.67 -1.89 -3.33
CA VAL A 143 8.66 -3.37 -3.29
C VAL A 143 10.01 -3.94 -2.84
N LYS A 144 11.12 -3.42 -3.36
CA LYS A 144 12.47 -3.87 -2.95
C LYS A 144 12.75 -3.53 -1.49
N ASN A 145 12.31 -2.35 -1.05
CA ASN A 145 12.49 -1.87 0.31
C ASN A 145 11.72 -2.72 1.34
N ILE A 146 10.44 -3.06 1.10
CA ILE A 146 9.71 -3.97 1.99
C ILE A 146 10.34 -5.38 1.96
N ALA A 147 10.78 -5.87 0.80
CA ALA A 147 11.44 -7.18 0.71
C ALA A 147 12.72 -7.23 1.55
N GLN A 148 13.54 -6.17 1.50
CA GLN A 148 14.73 -6.04 2.35
C GLN A 148 14.35 -5.98 3.84
N PHE A 149 13.33 -5.19 4.19
CA PHE A 149 12.84 -5.09 5.57
C PHE A 149 12.41 -6.46 6.13
N LEU A 150 11.66 -7.25 5.35
CA LEU A 150 11.19 -8.57 5.76
C LEU A 150 12.33 -9.58 5.90
N ARG A 151 13.40 -9.49 5.11
CA ARG A 151 14.60 -10.31 5.33
C ARG A 151 15.31 -9.99 6.65
N GLN A 152 15.32 -8.72 7.03
CA GLN A 152 15.91 -8.27 8.30
C GLN A 152 15.00 -8.55 9.49
N ASN A 153 13.72 -8.80 9.25
CA ASN A 153 12.69 -9.01 10.27
C ASN A 153 11.88 -10.28 9.95
N PRO A 154 12.52 -11.46 10.08
CA PRO A 154 11.92 -12.73 9.67
C PRO A 154 10.70 -13.13 10.51
N GLN A 155 10.38 -12.42 11.59
CA GLN A 155 9.17 -12.65 12.38
C GLN A 155 7.87 -12.29 11.63
N PHE A 156 7.92 -11.41 10.63
CA PHE A 156 6.74 -11.01 9.86
C PHE A 156 6.49 -11.98 8.72
N LYS A 157 5.35 -12.69 8.74
CA LYS A 157 4.98 -13.71 7.74
C LYS A 157 3.77 -13.31 6.93
N ASN A 158 2.69 -12.86 7.56
CA ASN A 158 1.46 -12.50 6.88
C ASN A 158 1.35 -10.97 6.75
N ILE A 159 1.32 -10.49 5.52
CA ILE A 159 1.43 -9.07 5.20
C ILE A 159 0.18 -8.61 4.44
N ALA A 160 -0.60 -7.71 5.04
CA ALA A 160 -1.68 -7.04 4.32
C ALA A 160 -1.11 -5.91 3.45
N VAL A 161 -1.26 -6.02 2.12
CA VAL A 161 -0.76 -5.02 1.16
C VAL A 161 -1.88 -4.05 0.81
N VAL A 162 -1.82 -2.84 1.36
CA VAL A 162 -2.85 -1.81 1.28
C VAL A 162 -2.48 -0.80 0.20
N ALA A 163 -3.22 -0.81 -0.91
CA ALA A 163 -3.18 0.23 -1.93
C ALA A 163 -4.57 0.44 -2.54
N ARG A 164 -4.74 1.52 -3.33
CA ARG A 164 -5.99 1.71 -4.09
C ARG A 164 -6.15 0.61 -5.10
N VAL A 165 -7.37 0.13 -5.26
CA VAL A 165 -7.70 -0.99 -6.16
C VAL A 165 -7.13 -0.84 -7.59
N HIS A 166 -7.15 0.36 -8.18
CA HIS A 166 -6.58 0.60 -9.52
C HIS A 166 -5.04 0.48 -9.55
N HIS A 167 -4.35 0.86 -8.47
CA HIS A 167 -2.90 0.79 -8.35
C HIS A 167 -2.44 -0.59 -7.88
N GLN A 168 -3.26 -1.27 -7.07
CA GLN A 168 -3.00 -2.59 -6.51
C GLN A 168 -2.64 -3.61 -7.60
N ARG A 169 -3.31 -3.57 -8.77
CA ARG A 169 -2.99 -4.50 -9.88
C ARG A 169 -1.60 -4.29 -10.47
N ARG A 170 -1.05 -3.07 -10.39
CA ARG A 170 0.34 -2.78 -10.74
C ARG A 170 1.29 -3.20 -9.62
N VAL A 171 0.94 -2.94 -8.35
CA VAL A 171 1.71 -3.42 -7.19
C VAL A 171 1.84 -4.95 -7.20
N ALA A 172 0.74 -5.68 -7.38
CA ALA A 172 0.71 -7.15 -7.43
C ALA A 172 1.65 -7.72 -8.49
N ARG A 173 1.75 -7.07 -9.66
CA ARG A 173 2.68 -7.49 -10.72
C ARG A 173 4.14 -7.17 -10.39
N TYR A 174 4.42 -6.07 -9.69
CA TYR A 174 5.77 -5.80 -9.18
C TYR A 174 6.16 -6.81 -8.09
N LEU A 175 5.23 -7.18 -7.21
CA LEU A 175 5.45 -8.23 -6.21
C LEU A 175 5.77 -9.56 -6.89
N LYS A 176 5.05 -9.91 -7.96
CA LYS A 176 5.35 -11.11 -8.76
C LYS A 176 6.73 -11.03 -9.42
N HIS A 177 7.06 -9.88 -10.02
CA HIS A 177 8.33 -9.66 -10.71
C HIS A 177 9.55 -9.72 -9.76
N TYR A 178 9.37 -9.29 -8.51
CA TYR A 178 10.40 -9.24 -7.49
C TYR A 178 10.25 -10.34 -6.42
N ILE A 179 9.46 -11.39 -6.67
CA ILE A 179 9.13 -12.38 -5.63
C ILE A 179 10.36 -13.09 -5.05
N GLN A 180 11.39 -13.30 -5.87
CA GLN A 180 12.69 -13.84 -5.47
C GLN A 180 13.43 -13.00 -4.41
N LEU A 181 13.01 -11.75 -4.21
CA LEU A 181 13.57 -10.88 -3.19
C LEU A 181 12.91 -11.08 -1.83
N PHE A 182 11.74 -11.72 -1.76
CA PHE A 182 11.01 -11.95 -0.52
C PHE A 182 11.47 -13.25 0.16
N PRO A 183 11.43 -13.32 1.51
CA PRO A 183 11.56 -14.59 2.21
C PRO A 183 10.49 -15.59 1.72
N PRO A 184 10.81 -16.89 1.59
CA PRO A 184 9.92 -17.88 0.97
C PRO A 184 8.67 -18.20 1.80
N ASP A 185 8.64 -17.82 3.07
CA ASP A 185 7.54 -18.06 4.01
C ASP A 185 6.67 -16.82 4.26
N VAL A 186 6.88 -15.74 3.50
CA VAL A 186 6.04 -14.55 3.52
C VAL A 186 4.82 -14.73 2.62
N ASN A 187 3.65 -14.48 3.19
CA ASN A 187 2.37 -14.41 2.50
C ASN A 187 1.96 -12.94 2.31
N LEU A 188 1.75 -12.54 1.06
CA LEU A 188 1.30 -11.20 0.70
C LEU A 188 -0.19 -11.23 0.36
N LEU A 189 -1.00 -10.49 1.09
CA LEU A 189 -2.47 -10.49 0.99
C LEU A 189 -2.98 -9.23 0.30
N ASP A 190 -3.95 -9.38 -0.61
CA ASP A 190 -4.60 -8.28 -1.31
C ASP A 190 -5.54 -7.51 -0.36
N ALA A 191 -5.07 -6.41 0.21
CA ALA A 191 -5.87 -5.51 1.06
C ALA A 191 -6.25 -4.23 0.30
N SER A 192 -6.71 -4.38 -0.94
CA SER A 192 -7.07 -3.24 -1.80
C SER A 192 -8.21 -2.40 -1.23
N VAL A 193 -8.06 -1.07 -1.33
CA VAL A 193 -9.05 -0.10 -0.87
C VAL A 193 -9.87 0.40 -2.06
N PRO A 194 -11.22 0.34 -1.99
CA PRO A 194 -12.08 0.85 -3.05
C PRO A 194 -11.96 2.36 -3.19
N GLU A 195 -12.26 2.86 -4.37
CA GLU A 195 -12.22 4.29 -4.69
C GLU A 195 -13.63 4.88 -4.61
N THR A 196 -13.76 6.08 -4.05
CA THR A 196 -15.07 6.72 -3.81
C THR A 196 -15.56 7.57 -4.99
N GLN A 197 -14.74 7.87 -6.01
CA GLN A 197 -15.10 8.73 -7.16
C GLN A 197 -14.49 8.30 -8.51
N ASP A 198 -15.23 8.63 -9.59
CA ASP A 198 -15.18 8.17 -10.99
C ASP A 198 -13.89 7.62 -11.60
N ILE A 199 -14.02 6.39 -12.11
CA ILE A 199 -12.96 5.37 -12.21
C ILE A 199 -12.46 5.16 -13.65
N VAL A 200 -13.24 5.49 -14.68
CA VAL A 200 -12.95 5.04 -16.06
C VAL A 200 -11.65 5.61 -16.60
N GLY A 201 -11.40 6.91 -16.41
CA GLY A 201 -10.19 7.58 -16.90
C GLY A 201 -8.91 7.13 -16.19
N THR A 202 -9.00 6.87 -14.88
CA THR A 202 -7.88 6.37 -14.06
C THR A 202 -7.58 4.91 -14.38
N THR A 203 -8.59 4.06 -14.44
CA THR A 203 -8.46 2.64 -14.80
C THR A 203 -7.82 2.47 -16.18
N LEU A 204 -8.26 3.24 -17.19
CA LEU A 204 -7.67 3.16 -18.52
C LEU A 204 -6.20 3.62 -18.56
N ARG A 205 -5.84 4.66 -17.77
CA ARG A 205 -4.45 5.12 -17.66
C ARG A 205 -3.57 4.07 -16.99
N GLU A 206 -4.03 3.47 -15.89
CA GLU A 206 -3.29 2.40 -15.20
C GLU A 206 -3.17 1.15 -16.08
N ALA A 207 -4.24 0.73 -16.77
CA ALA A 207 -4.17 -0.40 -17.70
C ALA A 207 -3.14 -0.19 -18.81
N ARG A 208 -3.09 1.02 -19.41
CA ARG A 208 -2.08 1.36 -20.41
C ARG A 208 -0.66 1.37 -19.83
N ARG A 209 -0.49 1.83 -18.58
CA ARG A 209 0.81 1.82 -17.90
C ARG A 209 1.28 0.39 -17.64
N ILE A 210 0.42 -0.47 -17.10
CA ILE A 210 0.71 -1.89 -16.84
C ILE A 210 1.18 -2.58 -18.13
N VAL A 211 0.41 -2.46 -19.22
CA VAL A 211 0.78 -3.07 -20.50
C VAL A 211 2.09 -2.52 -21.05
N LYS A 212 2.34 -1.21 -20.91
CA LYS A 212 3.59 -0.58 -21.33
C LYS A 212 4.79 -1.12 -20.54
N TYR A 213 4.67 -1.26 -19.22
CA TYR A 213 5.76 -1.76 -18.36
C TYR A 213 6.00 -3.26 -18.54
N ALA A 214 4.93 -4.06 -18.68
CA ALA A 214 5.05 -5.49 -18.94
C ALA A 214 5.81 -5.78 -20.24
N LYS A 215 5.49 -5.05 -21.32
CA LYS A 215 6.20 -5.18 -22.61
C LYS A 215 7.67 -4.81 -22.57
N LYS A 216 8.08 -3.97 -21.62
CA LYS A 216 9.48 -3.61 -21.42
C LYS A 216 10.25 -4.63 -20.58
N GLY A 217 9.55 -5.57 -19.95
CA GLY A 217 10.12 -6.46 -18.93
C GLY A 217 10.26 -5.82 -17.55
N ASP A 218 9.77 -4.59 -17.36
CA ASP A 218 9.85 -3.85 -16.09
C ASP A 218 8.82 -4.35 -15.07
N LEU A 219 7.86 -5.17 -15.50
CA LEU A 219 6.71 -5.64 -14.74
C LEU A 219 6.32 -7.04 -15.21
N ALA A 220 5.82 -7.90 -14.32
CA ALA A 220 5.25 -9.20 -14.73
C ALA A 220 3.96 -9.00 -15.55
N GLU A 221 3.67 -9.93 -16.46
CA GLU A 221 2.42 -9.92 -17.25
C GLU A 221 1.20 -10.22 -16.35
N GLU A 222 1.36 -11.21 -15.47
CA GLU A 222 0.33 -11.65 -14.51
C GLU A 222 0.57 -11.10 -13.09
N PRO A 223 -0.50 -10.76 -12.34
CA PRO A 223 -0.38 -10.30 -10.97
C PRO A 223 -0.03 -11.45 -10.00
N TYR A 224 0.45 -11.11 -8.81
CA TYR A 224 0.72 -12.08 -7.75
C TYR A 224 -0.55 -12.68 -7.13
N PHE A 225 -1.60 -11.86 -6.96
CA PHE A 225 -2.92 -12.19 -6.40
C PHE A 225 -4.05 -11.49 -7.19
#